data_AF-A0A9P6TE20-F1
#
_entry.id   AF-A0A9P6TE20-F1
#
_cell.length_a   1.000
_cell.length_b   1.000
_cell.length_c   1.000
_cell.angle_alpha   90.00
_cell.angle_beta   90.00
_cell.angle_gamma   90.00
#
_symmetry.space_group_name_H-M   'P 1'
#
loop_
_entity.id
_entity.type
_entity.pdbx_description
1 polymer ?
#
loop_
_entity_poly.entity_id
_entity_poly.type
_entity_poly.pdbx_seq_one_letter_code
_entity_poly.pdbx_strand_id
1 'polypeptide(L)'
;RYAKVKQIYAYMGPLGEPEWGVLVNPVHDCFGKDLKAPSRNFHWILYLLRTVVGVILDKMFFLRLDNITSTVAYRLLPKHTFGLEKDGIILSSQLFSHSFVVT
;
A
#
# COMPACT_ATOMS: atom_id res chain seq x y z
N ARG A 1 8.02 -2.38 -4.23
CA ARG A 1 7.46 -1.12 -3.67
C ARG A 1 5.94 -1.28 -3.55
N TYR A 2 5.29 -0.62 -2.59
CA TYR A 2 3.84 -0.76 -2.35
C TYR A 2 3.06 0.45 -2.88
N ALA A 3 1.88 0.22 -3.47
CA ALA A 3 1.03 1.31 -3.96
C ALA A 3 -0.48 0.99 -3.88
N LYS A 4 -1.27 1.95 -3.38
CA LYS A 4 -2.72 1.84 -3.16
C LYS A 4 -3.44 2.04 -4.47
N VAL A 5 -4.23 1.06 -4.88
CA VAL A 5 -5.11 1.20 -6.04
C VAL A 5 -6.21 2.21 -5.72
N LYS A 6 -6.32 3.25 -6.56
CA LYS A 6 -7.44 4.20 -6.54
C LYS A 6 -8.51 3.79 -7.52
N GLN A 7 -8.09 3.44 -8.74
CA GLN A 7 -9.00 3.12 -9.82
C GLN A 7 -8.31 2.22 -10.84
N ILE A 8 -9.11 1.36 -11.49
CA ILE A 8 -8.70 0.50 -12.59
C ILE A 8 -9.28 1.09 -13.87
N TYR A 9 -8.47 1.17 -14.92
CA TYR A 9 -8.85 1.68 -16.23
C TYR A 9 -8.65 0.61 -17.30
N ALA A 10 -9.59 0.59 -18.25
CA ALA A 10 -9.41 -0.02 -19.56
C ALA A 10 -9.28 1.10 -20.59
N TYR A 11 -8.31 1.01 -21.48
CA TYR A 11 -8.06 2.02 -22.51
C TYR A 11 -7.55 1.35 -23.78
N MET A 12 -7.61 2.06 -24.91
CA MET A 12 -7.06 1.56 -26.17
C MET A 12 -5.59 1.92 -26.26
N GLY A 13 -4.73 0.92 -26.43
CA GLY A 13 -3.31 1.10 -26.65
C GLY A 13 -3.03 1.73 -28.03
N PRO A 14 -1.78 2.16 -28.29
CA PRO A 14 -1.39 2.82 -29.54
C PRO A 14 -1.61 1.95 -30.79
N LEU A 15 -1.63 0.63 -30.61
CA LEU A 15 -1.84 -0.35 -31.67
C LEU A 15 -3.32 -0.71 -31.87
N GLY A 16 -4.24 -0.08 -31.11
CA GLY A 16 -5.67 -0.40 -31.18
C GLY A 16 -6.07 -1.65 -30.39
N GLU A 17 -5.18 -2.19 -29.55
CA GLU A 17 -5.50 -3.31 -28.66
C GLU A 17 -5.96 -2.79 -27.29
N PRO A 18 -6.93 -3.45 -26.64
CA PRO A 18 -7.38 -3.07 -25.30
C PRO A 18 -6.28 -3.34 -24.27
N GLU A 19 -5.87 -2.30 -23.55
CA GLU A 19 -4.93 -2.37 -22.44
C GLU A 19 -5.62 -2.04 -21.11
N TRP A 20 -5.05 -2.57 -20.04
CA TRP A 20 -5.51 -2.34 -18.68
C TRP A 20 -4.38 -1.71 -17.86
N GLY A 21 -4.76 -0.81 -16.97
CA GLY A 21 -3.83 -0.23 -16.01
C GLY A 21 -4.54 0.29 -14.77
N VAL A 22 -3.75 0.65 -13.78
CA VAL A 22 -4.22 1.05 -12.46
C VAL A 22 -3.61 2.40 -12.10
N LEU A 23 -4.46 3.30 -11.62
CA LEU A 23 -4.02 4.54 -11.00
C LEU A 23 -3.79 4.25 -9.52
N VAL A 24 -2.58 4.55 -9.05
CA VAL A 24 -2.16 4.22 -7.70
C VAL A 24 -1.56 5.41 -6.95
N ASN A 25 -1.70 5.40 -5.63
CA ASN A 25 -0.89 6.24 -4.75
C ASN A 25 0.27 5.43 -4.16
N PRO A 26 1.51 5.91 -4.21
CA PRO A 26 2.61 5.17 -3.62
C PRO A 26 2.47 5.19 -2.09
N VAL A 27 2.92 4.10 -1.48
CA VAL A 27 3.03 3.98 -0.03
C VAL A 27 4.48 4.14 0.35
N HIS A 28 4.77 5.13 1.18
CA HIS A 28 6.10 5.39 1.74
C HIS A 28 6.16 5.01 3.20
N ASP A 29 7.39 5.00 3.74
CA ASP A 29 7.68 4.80 5.15
C ASP A 29 6.97 3.56 5.71
N CYS A 30 7.11 2.45 4.98
CA CYS A 30 6.79 1.13 5.50
C CYS A 30 7.68 0.92 6.73
N PHE A 31 7.14 1.17 7.94
CA PHE A 31 7.89 1.42 9.17
C PHE A 31 9.21 0.63 9.22
N GLY A 32 10.32 1.37 9.16
CA GLY A 32 11.63 0.81 9.45
C GLY A 32 11.68 0.33 10.89
N LYS A 33 12.38 -0.79 11.12
CA LYS A 33 12.52 -1.43 12.43
C LYS A 33 13.31 -0.54 13.41
N ASP A 34 12.74 0.53 13.93
CA ASP A 34 13.34 1.25 15.05
C ASP A 34 12.98 0.54 16.37
N LEU A 35 13.97 -0.21 16.87
CA LEU A 35 13.91 -0.97 18.11
C LEU A 35 14.39 -0.14 19.32
N LYS A 36 14.62 1.16 19.19
CA LYS A 36 15.06 2.02 20.30
C LYS A 36 13.96 2.96 20.81
N ALA A 37 12.90 3.15 20.04
CA ALA A 37 11.78 4.01 20.42
C ALA A 37 10.96 3.44 21.61
N PRO A 38 10.30 4.31 22.41
CA PRO A 38 9.37 3.88 23.47
C PRO A 38 8.24 2.97 22.96
N SER A 39 7.89 3.09 21.67
CA SER A 39 6.91 2.25 20.99
C SER A 39 7.44 0.88 20.54
N ARG A 40 8.66 0.48 20.94
CA ARG A 40 9.31 -0.77 20.51
C ARG A 40 8.44 -2.02 20.70
N ASN A 41 7.76 -2.14 21.84
CA ASN A 41 6.90 -3.31 22.10
C ASN A 41 5.73 -3.39 21.10
N PHE A 42 5.20 -2.23 20.69
CA PHE A 42 4.16 -2.16 19.68
C PHE A 42 4.69 -2.50 18.28
N HIS A 43 5.85 -1.96 17.89
CA HIS A 43 6.52 -2.33 16.63
C HIS A 43 6.86 -3.82 16.57
N TRP A 44 7.26 -4.40 17.70
CA TRP A 44 7.51 -5.83 17.84
C TRP A 44 6.26 -6.67 17.60
N ILE A 45 5.10 -6.25 18.11
CA ILE A 45 3.81 -6.92 17.85
C ILE A 45 3.47 -6.85 16.36
N LEU A 46 3.58 -5.68 15.73
CA LEU A 46 3.35 -5.56 14.28
C LEU A 46 4.27 -6.47 13.48
N TYR A 47 5.54 -6.58 13.88
CA TYR A 47 6.50 -7.48 13.27
C TYR A 47 6.11 -8.96 13.43
N LEU A 48 5.74 -9.39 14.64
CA LEU A 48 5.27 -10.75 14.91
C LEU A 48 4.03 -11.11 14.07
N LEU A 49 3.12 -10.14 13.89
CA LEU A 49 1.92 -10.28 13.07
C LEU A 49 2.20 -10.12 11.56
N ARG A 50 3.47 -10.05 11.14
CA ARG A 50 3.91 -9.85 9.74
C ARG A 50 3.18 -8.69 9.06
N THR A 51 2.94 -7.64 9.84
CA THR A 51 2.12 -6.52 9.45
C THR A 51 3.00 -5.39 8.95
N VAL A 52 2.64 -4.82 7.80
CA VAL A 52 3.35 -3.67 7.22
C VAL A 52 2.48 -2.43 7.39
N VAL A 53 3.03 -1.39 8.02
CA VAL A 53 2.36 -0.09 8.19
C VAL A 53 3.09 0.94 7.35
N GLY A 54 2.38 1.75 6.57
CA GLY A 54 2.99 2.82 5.76
C GLY A 54 2.06 4.00 5.55
N VAL A 55 2.61 5.09 5.01
CA VAL A 55 1.92 6.36 4.73
C VAL A 55 1.53 6.41 3.26
N ILE A 56 0.26 6.75 2.98
CA ILE A 56 -0.18 6.98 1.61
C ILE A 56 0.24 8.40 1.21
N LEU A 57 1.04 8.53 0.15
CA LEU A 57 1.34 9.85 -0.39
C LEU A 57 0.22 10.34 -1.29
N ASP A 58 -0.06 11.64 -1.22
CA ASP A 58 -1.00 12.32 -2.12
C ASP A 58 -0.33 12.64 -3.48
N LYS A 59 0.20 11.60 -4.12
CA LYS A 59 0.74 11.61 -5.49
C LYS A 59 0.17 10.42 -6.22
N MET A 60 -0.14 10.57 -7.50
CA MET A 60 -0.73 9.50 -8.29
C MET A 60 0.19 9.11 -9.44
N PHE A 61 0.27 7.81 -9.71
CA PHE A 61 1.02 7.25 -10.83
C PHE A 61 0.16 6.22 -11.54
N PHE A 62 0.32 6.13 -12.85
CA PHE A 62 -0.31 5.08 -13.64
C PHE A 62 0.65 3.90 -13.76
N LEU A 63 0.14 2.69 -13.50
CA LEU A 63 0.88 1.46 -13.66
C LEU A 63 0.13 0.55 -14.64
N ARG A 64 0.86 0.02 -15.62
CA ARG A 64 0.37 -1.08 -16.43
C ARG A 64 0.37 -2.37 -15.61
N LEU A 65 -0.49 -3.33 -15.96
CA LEU A 65 -0.64 -4.56 -15.19
C LEU A 65 0.60 -5.46 -15.18
N ASP A 66 1.44 -5.40 -16.21
CA ASP A 66 2.73 -6.08 -16.31
C ASP A 66 3.74 -5.63 -15.24
N ASN A 67 3.60 -4.40 -14.75
CA ASN A 67 4.44 -3.86 -13.69
C ASN A 67 3.98 -4.28 -12.29
N ILE A 68 2.95 -5.13 -12.17
CA ILE A 68 2.35 -5.55 -10.91
C ILE A 68 2.79 -6.97 -10.57
N THR A 69 3.64 -7.09 -9.55
CA THR A 69 4.15 -8.38 -9.08
C THR A 69 3.14 -9.14 -8.24
N SER A 70 2.34 -8.46 -7.39
CA SER A 70 1.29 -9.11 -6.60
C SER A 70 0.23 -8.14 -6.08
N THR A 71 -0.86 -8.67 -5.53
CA THR A 71 -1.91 -7.88 -4.87
C THR A 71 -2.19 -8.37 -3.46
N VAL A 72 -2.49 -7.47 -2.53
CA VAL A 72 -2.70 -7.82 -1.11
C VAL A 72 -3.88 -7.09 -0.49
N ALA A 73 -4.47 -7.67 0.55
CA ALA A 73 -5.52 -7.04 1.36
C ALA A 73 -4.99 -5.94 2.28
N TYR A 74 -5.80 -4.92 2.60
CA TYR A 74 -5.43 -3.89 3.57
C TYR A 74 -6.56 -3.28 4.35
N ARG A 75 -6.19 -2.56 5.41
CA ARG A 75 -7.07 -1.65 6.14
C ARG A 75 -6.49 -0.24 6.14
N LEU A 76 -7.37 0.74 5.92
CA LEU A 76 -7.02 2.16 6.07
C LEU A 76 -6.88 2.51 7.54
N LEU A 77 -5.87 3.30 7.85
CA LEU A 77 -5.64 3.87 9.16
C LEU A 77 -5.97 5.36 9.10
N PRO A 78 -6.81 5.87 10.02
CA PRO A 78 -7.02 7.30 10.17
C PRO A 78 -5.72 8.03 10.51
N LYS A 79 -5.63 9.32 10.19
CA LYS A 79 -4.60 10.22 10.71
C LYS A 79 -4.36 10.05 12.22
N HIS A 80 -3.12 10.23 12.65
CA HIS A 80 -2.59 10.06 14.01
C HIS A 80 -2.64 8.63 14.55
N THR A 81 -3.08 7.65 13.76
CA THR A 81 -2.95 6.24 14.13
C THR A 81 -1.47 5.85 14.05
N PHE A 82 -0.96 5.22 15.12
CA PHE A 82 0.45 4.81 15.23
C PHE A 82 1.47 5.95 15.03
N GLY A 83 1.07 7.19 15.36
CA GLY A 83 1.94 8.36 15.21
C GLY A 83 2.09 8.85 13.76
N LEU A 84 1.29 8.32 12.82
CA LEU A 84 1.27 8.80 11.44
C LEU A 84 0.60 10.17 11.39
N GLU A 85 1.28 11.19 10.87
CA GLU A 85 0.67 12.54 10.74
C GLU A 85 -0.51 12.57 9.75
N LYS A 86 -0.52 11.63 8.79
CA LYS A 86 -1.49 11.53 7.70
C LYS A 86 -2.12 10.14 7.66
N ASP A 87 -3.02 9.93 6.70
CA ASP A 87 -3.65 8.64 6.48
C ASP A 87 -2.62 7.55 6.17
N GLY A 88 -2.80 6.41 6.83
CA GLY A 88 -1.91 5.26 6.72
C GLY A 88 -2.62 4.03 6.19
N ILE A 89 -1.85 2.97 6.04
CA ILE A 89 -2.36 1.63 5.79
C ILE A 89 -1.72 0.62 6.70
N ILE A 90 -2.42 -0.49 6.89
CA ILE A 90 -1.93 -1.70 7.52
C ILE A 90 -2.21 -2.89 6.60
N LEU A 91 -1.15 -3.61 6.21
CA LEU A 91 -1.24 -4.85 5.44
C LEU A 91 -1.31 -6.01 6.43
N SER A 92 -2.43 -6.73 6.45
CA SER A 92 -2.61 -7.92 7.28
C SER A 92 -2.49 -9.17 6.40
N SER A 93 -1.88 -10.23 6.94
CA SER A 93 -1.88 -11.54 6.28
C SER A 93 -3.26 -12.22 6.29
N GLN A 94 -4.23 -11.69 7.04
CA GLN A 94 -5.59 -12.20 7.09
C GLN A 94 -6.54 -11.38 6.20
N LEU A 95 -7.14 -12.09 5.24
CA LEU A 95 -8.16 -11.70 4.27
C LEU A 95 -9.14 -10.62 4.76
N PHE A 96 -9.04 -9.39 4.26
CA PHE A 96 -10.17 -8.44 4.21
C PHE A 96 -10.14 -7.51 2.97
N SER A 97 -11.20 -7.64 2.17
CA SER A 97 -11.94 -6.73 1.26
C SER A 97 -11.29 -5.70 0.32
N HIS A 98 -10.02 -5.29 0.41
CA HIS A 98 -9.48 -4.24 -0.48
C HIS A 98 -8.10 -4.59 -1.04
N SER A 99 -7.91 -4.50 -2.37
CA SER A 99 -6.68 -4.95 -3.06
C SER A 99 -5.64 -3.84 -3.25
N PHE A 100 -4.38 -4.16 -2.95
CA PHE A 100 -3.16 -3.37 -3.23
C PHE A 100 -2.43 -3.90 -4.46
N VAL A 101 -1.42 -3.15 -4.91
CA VAL A 101 -0.46 -3.58 -5.92
C VAL A 101 0.96 -3.49 -5.33
N VAL A 102 1.67 -4.61 -5.35
CA VAL A 102 3.10 -4.70 -5.11
C VAL A 102 3.76 -4.63 -6.48
N THR A 103 4.56 -3.61 -6.70
CA THR A 103 5.43 -3.46 -7.87
C THR A 103 6.81 -4.01 -7.55
#